data_AF-A0A2P5LZC4-F1
#
_entry.id   AF-A0A2P5LZC4-F1
#
_cell.length_a   1.000
_cell.length_b   1.000
_cell.length_c   1.000
_cell.angle_alpha   90.00
_cell.angle_beta   90.00
_cell.angle_gamma   90.00
#
_symmetry.space_group_name_H-M   'P 1'
#
loop_
_entity.id
_entity.type
_entity.pdbx_description
1 polymer ?
#
loop_
_entity_poly.entity_id
_entity_poly.type
_entity_poly.pdbx_seq_one_letter_code
_entity_poly.pdbx_strand_id
1 'polypeptide(L)' 'MPYESNADLPENLQHILPEHAQDIYRE' A
#
# COMPACT_ATOMS: atom_id res chain seq x y z
N MET A 1 2.47 -10.83 -0.04
CA MET A 1 1.46 -10.06 0.74
C MET A 1 0.19 -9.98 -0.11
N PRO A 2 -0.99 -9.73 0.46
CA PRO A 2 -2.27 -9.91 -0.24
C PRO A 2 -2.61 -8.79 -1.26
N TYR A 3 -1.69 -7.88 -1.58
CA TYR A 3 -1.95 -6.71 -2.43
C TYR A 3 -1.00 -6.70 -3.62
N GLU A 4 -1.55 -6.59 -4.83
CA GLU A 4 -0.76 -6.58 -6.07
C GLU A 4 -0.26 -5.16 -6.41
N SER A 5 -0.99 -4.13 -6.00
CA SER A 5 -0.64 -2.74 -6.24
C SER A 5 -0.94 -1.84 -5.02
N ASN A 6 -0.36 -0.65 -5.01
CA ASN A 6 -0.64 0.37 -3.99
C ASN A 6 -2.11 0.81 -4.01
N ALA A 7 -2.78 0.69 -5.15
CA ALA A 7 -4.20 0.99 -5.30
C ALA A 7 -5.12 -0.06 -4.65
N ASP A 8 -4.60 -1.27 -4.42
CA ASP A 8 -5.32 -2.34 -3.72
C ASP A 8 -5.21 -2.20 -2.20
N LEU A 9 -4.39 -1.26 -1.71
CA LEU A 9 -4.29 -0.99 -0.29
C LEU A 9 -5.58 -0.33 0.20
N PRO A 10 -6.03 -0.63 1.43
CA PRO A 10 -7.08 0.12 2.09
C PRO A 10 -6.82 1.63 2.07
N GLU A 11 -7.85 2.45 1.83
CA GLU A 11 -7.73 3.91 1.71
C GLU A 11 -7.06 4.54 2.94
N ASN A 12 -7.32 4.03 4.14
CA ASN A 12 -6.66 4.49 5.36
C ASN A 12 -5.13 4.27 5.32
N LEU A 13 -4.66 3.18 4.72
CA LEU A 13 -3.24 2.93 4.56
C LEU A 13 -2.64 3.78 3.44
N GLN A 14 -3.37 4.00 2.34
CA GLN A 14 -2.94 4.91 1.27
C GLN A 14 -2.77 6.36 1.76
N HIS A 15 -3.65 6.83 2.66
CA HIS A 15 -3.61 8.19 3.19
C HIS A 15 -2.59 8.39 4.33
N ILE A 16 -2.32 7.34 5.12
CA ILE A 16 -1.41 7.41 6.26
C ILE A 16 0.03 7.12 5.85
N LEU A 17 0.23 6.25 4.84
CA LEU A 17 1.55 5.80 4.43
C LEU A 17 2.03 6.56 3.19
N PRO A 18 3.28 7.06 3.19
CA PRO A 18 3.92 7.57 1.98
C PRO A 18 4.04 6.49 0.91
N GLU A 19 4.08 6.88 -0.37
CA GLU A 19 4.11 5.95 -1.52
C GLU A 19 5.24 4.90 -1.42
N HIS A 20 6.46 5.31 -1.03
CA HIS A 20 7.59 4.39 -0.86
C HIS A 20 7.38 3.35 0.26
N ALA A 21 6.51 3.65 1.23
CA ALA A 21 6.17 2.75 2.33
C ALA A 21 4.98 1.85 1.98
N GLN A 22 4.19 2.20 0.97
CA GLN A 22 3.15 1.32 0.42
C GLN A 22 3.77 0.18 -0.39
N ASP A 23 4.91 0.45 -1.02
CA ASP A 23 5.64 -0.50 -1.83
C ASP A 23 6.11 -1.76 -1.07
N ILE A 24 6.32 -1.65 0.24
CA ILE A 24 6.72 -2.78 1.12
C ILE A 24 5.59 -3.81 1.31
N TYR A 25 4.35 -3.43 0.99
CA TYR A 25 3.17 -4.28 1.14
C TYR A 25 2.84 -5.09 -0.12
N ARG A 26 3.64 -4.94 -1.18
CA ARG A 26 3.46 -5.61 -2.49
C ARG A 26 4.26 -6.91 -2.65
N GLU A 27 4.94 -7.37 -1.59
CA GLU A 27 5.77 -8.61 -1.61
C GLU A 27 5.06 -9.79 -0.96
#